data_AF-A0A524R2B4-F1
#
_entry.id   AF-A0A524R2B4-F1
#
_cell.length_a   1.000
_cell.length_b   1.000
_cell.length_c   1.000
_cell.angle_alpha   90.00
_cell.angle_beta   90.00
_cell.angle_gamma   90.00
#
_symmetry.space_group_name_H-M   'P 1'
#
loop_
_entity.id
_entity.type
_entity.pdbx_description
1 polymer ?
#
loop_
_entity_poly.entity_id
_entity_poly.type
_entity_poly.pdbx_seq_one_letter_code
_entity_poly.pdbx_strand_id
1 'polypeptide(L)'
;MKFAFVLSPATGFNVDLHTFRSAKRGDLSTRSLANELDLTLTYQLSSALTVMSGYSYVQAKDGIKELERLSENAQWVYLMLNAAF
;
A
#
# COMPACT_ATOMS: atom_id res chain seq x y z
N MET A 1 -2.21 -1.30 -10.04
CA MET A 1 -1.12 -0.95 -10.99
C MET A 1 0.15 -0.81 -10.19
N LYS A 2 1.28 -1.29 -10.71
CA LYS A 2 2.55 -1.27 -9.99
C LYS A 2 3.63 -0.65 -10.85
N PHE A 3 4.43 0.23 -10.27
CA PHE A 3 5.63 0.80 -10.85
C PHE A 3 6.82 0.50 -9.96
N ALA A 4 7.87 -0.03 -10.56
CA ALA A 4 9.13 -0.31 -9.87
C ALA A 4 10.24 0.50 -10.51
N PHE A 5 11.00 1.20 -9.67
CA PHE A 5 12.10 2.06 -10.06
C PHE A 5 13.38 1.61 -9.36
N VAL A 6 14.46 1.53 -10.12
CA VAL A 6 15.80 1.37 -9.58
C VAL A 6 16.44 2.75 -9.59
N LEU A 7 16.55 3.36 -8.41
CA LEU A 7 17.12 4.71 -8.27
C LEU A 7 18.66 4.67 -8.23
N SER A 8 19.21 3.58 -7.72
CA SER A 8 20.64 3.25 -7.70
C SER A 8 20.82 1.73 -7.61
N PRO A 9 22.03 1.17 -7.78
CA PRO A 9 22.27 -0.26 -7.58
C PRO A 9 21.84 -0.80 -6.21
N ALA A 10 21.78 0.06 -5.18
CA ALA A 10 21.39 -0.31 -3.82
C ALA A 10 19.98 0.15 -3.44
N THR A 11 19.29 0.94 -4.28
CA THR A 11 18.03 1.61 -3.91
C THR A 11 16.92 1.29 -4.89
N GLY A 12 15.87 0.65 -4.38
CA GLY A 12 14.62 0.41 -5.10
C GLY A 12 13.48 1.27 -4.55
N PHE A 13 12.61 1.76 -5.43
CA PHE A 13 11.39 2.46 -5.06
C PHE A 13 10.20 1.87 -5.82
N ASN A 14 9.12 1.55 -5.11
CA ASN A 14 7.89 1.05 -5.70
C ASN A 14 6.74 1.99 -5.41
N VAL A 15 5.86 2.13 -6.39
CA VAL A 15 4.57 2.80 -6.29
C VAL A 15 3.51 1.80 -6.72
N ASP A 16 2.63 1.45 -5.80
CA ASP A 16 1.52 0.55 -6.05
C ASP A 16 0.20 1.32 -5.87
N LEU A 17 -0.69 1.18 -6.84
CA LEU A 17 -2.02 1.79 -6.87
C LEU A 17 -3.07 0.68 -6.87
N HIS A 18 -3.95 0.69 -5.88
CA HIS A 18 -5.01 -0.29 -5.75
C HIS A 18 -6.38 0.38 -5.86
N THR A 19 -7.32 -0.36 -6.45
CA THR A 19 -8.74 -0.03 -6.43
C THR A 19 -9.49 -1.26 -5.95
N PHE A 20 -10.22 -1.09 -4.85
CA PHE A 20 -10.98 -2.16 -4.22
C PHE A 20 -12.45 -2.03 -4.59
N ARG A 21 -13.03 -3.14 -5.04
CA ARG A 21 -14.45 -3.24 -5.38
C ARG A 21 -15.05 -4.50 -4.81
N SER A 22 -16.32 -4.45 -4.44
CA SER A 22 -17.05 -5.65 -4.06
C SER A 22 -17.26 -6.55 -5.29
N ALA A 23 -17.18 -7.87 -5.05
CA ALA A 23 -17.42 -8.87 -6.10
C ALA A 23 -18.85 -8.77 -6.67
N LYS A 24 -19.82 -8.52 -5.79
CA LYS A 24 -21.23 -8.24 -6.12
C LYS A 24 -21.66 -6.98 -5.36
N ARG A 25 -22.64 -6.24 -5.91
CA ARG A 25 -23.22 -5.07 -5.22
C ARG A 25 -23.90 -5.47 -3.91
N GLY A 26 -24.71 -6.53 -3.93
CA GLY A 26 -25.54 -6.88 -2.77
C GLY A 26 -26.43 -5.70 -2.38
N ASP A 27 -26.49 -5.42 -1.09
CA ASP A 27 -27.27 -4.30 -0.52
C ASP A 27 -26.51 -2.97 -0.48
N LEU A 28 -25.25 -2.94 -0.96
CA LEU A 28 -24.46 -1.70 -0.98
C LEU A 28 -24.98 -0.71 -2.03
N SER A 29 -24.96 0.57 -1.70
CA SER A 29 -25.32 1.63 -2.63
C SER A 29 -24.34 1.69 -3.81
N THR A 30 -23.07 1.30 -3.60
CA THR A 30 -22.01 1.26 -4.60
C THR A 30 -21.12 0.03 -4.46
N ARG A 31 -20.46 -0.36 -5.56
CA ARG A 31 -19.42 -1.40 -5.55
C ARG A 31 -18.02 -0.86 -5.22
N SER A 32 -17.86 0.46 -5.16
CA SER A 32 -16.55 1.10 -4.93
C SER A 32 -16.23 1.13 -3.45
N LEU A 33 -15.18 0.42 -3.02
CA LEU A 33 -14.82 0.29 -1.61
C LEU A 33 -13.73 1.29 -1.21
N ALA A 34 -12.60 1.28 -1.91
CA ALA A 34 -11.47 2.17 -1.61
C ALA A 34 -10.53 2.31 -2.80
N ASN A 35 -9.71 3.35 -2.77
CA ASN A 35 -8.47 3.41 -3.53
C ASN A 35 -7.31 3.49 -2.55
N GLU A 36 -6.15 2.96 -2.93
CA GLU A 36 -4.96 2.99 -2.09
C GLU A 36 -3.73 3.33 -2.94
N LEU A 37 -2.83 4.10 -2.33
CA LEU A 37 -1.50 4.42 -2.82
C LEU A 37 -0.50 3.88 -1.80
N ASP A 38 0.31 2.92 -2.23
CA ASP A 38 1.43 2.40 -1.46
C ASP A 38 2.75 2.84 -2.08
N LEU A 39 3.63 3.33 -1.22
CA LEU A 39 5.00 3.71 -1.54
C LEU A 39 5.92 2.80 -0.74
N THR A 40 6.87 2.14 -1.40
CA THR A 40 7.87 1.30 -0.72
C THR A 40 9.27 1.70 -1.17
N LEU A 41 10.13 2.03 -0.21
CA LEU A 41 11.55 2.28 -0.43
C LEU A 41 12.35 1.11 0.13
N THR A 42 13.28 0.59 -0.65
CA THR A 42 14.20 -0.47 -0.24
C THR A 42 15.63 0.01 -0.42
N TYR A 43 16.47 -0.23 0.57
CA TYR A 43 17.88 0.11 0.55
C TYR A 43 18.75 -1.07 1.02
N GLN A 44 19.65 -1.54 0.15
CA GLN A 44 20.61 -2.58 0.47
C GLN A 44 21.83 -1.96 1.17
N LEU A 45 22.00 -2.22 2.46
CA LEU A 45 23.15 -1.75 3.24
C LEU A 45 24.40 -2.60 3.00
N SER A 46 24.23 -3.92 2.91
CA SER A 46 25.29 -4.90 2.64
C SER A 46 24.69 -6.17 2.04
N SER A 47 25.47 -7.19 1.67
CA SER A 47 24.91 -8.49 1.23
C SER A 47 24.04 -9.19 2.28
N ALA A 48 24.17 -8.82 3.55
CA ALA A 48 23.47 -9.43 4.69
C ALA A 48 22.34 -8.54 5.26
N LEU A 49 22.22 -7.29 4.82
CA LEU A 49 21.36 -6.31 5.46
C LEU A 49 20.59 -5.44 4.46
N THR A 50 19.26 -5.44 4.59
CA THR A 50 18.35 -4.61 3.79
C THR A 50 17.43 -3.82 4.71
N VAL A 51 17.28 -2.53 4.45
CA VAL A 51 16.27 -1.67 5.09
C VAL A 51 15.12 -1.49 4.12
N MET A 52 13.89 -1.58 4.60
CA MET A 52 12.71 -1.27 3.84
C MET A 52 11.79 -0.36 4.64
N SER A 53 11.32 0.72 4.04
CA SER A 53 10.24 1.52 4.59
C SER A 53 9.09 1.58 3.62
N GLY A 54 7.90 1.82 4.14
CA GLY A 54 6.78 2.11 3.27
C GLY A 54 5.75 2.99 3.94
N TYR A 55 4.98 3.64 3.08
CA TYR A 55 3.87 4.51 3.42
C TYR A 55 2.67 4.09 2.59
N SER A 56 1.50 4.09 3.20
CA SER A 56 0.24 3.76 2.53
C SER A 56 -0.80 4.82 2.88
N TYR A 57 -1.57 5.21 1.86
CA TYR A 57 -2.73 6.07 2.00
C TYR A 57 -3.94 5.40 1.36
N VAL A 58 -4.98 5.18 2.17
CA VAL A 58 -6.25 4.59 1.75
C VAL A 58 -7.33 5.65 1.74
N GLN A 59 -7.89 5.90 0.57
CA GLN A 59 -9.07 6.73 0.39
C GLN A 59 -10.34 5.88 0.54
N ALA A 60 -11.04 6.04 1.66
CA ALA A 60 -12.31 5.37 1.91
C ALA A 60 -13.42 5.91 0.99
N LYS A 61 -14.13 5.02 0.30
CA LYS A 61 -15.31 5.35 -0.52
C LYS A 61 -16.59 4.89 0.16
N ASP A 62 -17.74 5.30 -0.37
CA ASP A 62 -19.03 5.06 0.28
C ASP A 62 -19.28 3.58 0.57
N GLY A 63 -18.86 2.67 -0.33
CA GLY A 63 -19.05 1.24 -0.12
C GLY A 63 -18.31 0.66 1.10
N ILE A 64 -17.12 1.14 1.46
CA ILE A 64 -16.42 0.65 2.67
C ILE A 64 -16.94 1.33 3.96
N LYS A 65 -17.50 2.53 3.82
CA LYS A 65 -18.16 3.28 4.90
C LYS A 65 -19.50 2.66 5.28
N GLU A 66 -20.31 2.28 4.28
CA GLU A 66 -21.57 1.56 4.48
C GLU A 66 -21.39 0.20 5.16
N LEU A 67 -20.24 -0.45 4.93
CA LEU A 67 -19.86 -1.68 5.62
C LEU A 67 -19.37 -1.43 7.06
N GLU A 68 -19.26 -0.17 7.49
CA GLU A 68 -18.72 0.25 8.79
C GLU A 68 -17.31 -0.30 9.07
N ARG A 69 -16.57 -0.65 8.01
CA ARG A 69 -15.22 -1.21 8.08
C ARG A 69 -14.16 -0.13 8.13
N LEU A 70 -14.43 1.02 7.50
CA LEU A 70 -13.55 2.17 7.47
C LEU A 70 -14.36 3.43 7.19
N SER A 71 -14.57 4.26 8.21
CA SER A 71 -15.38 5.48 8.13
C SER A 71 -14.64 6.66 7.50
N GLU A 72 -13.33 6.73 7.68
CA GLU A 72 -12.46 7.82 7.25
C GLU A 72 -11.26 7.31 6.44
N ASN A 73 -10.52 8.21 5.79
CA ASN A 73 -9.28 7.81 5.14
C ASN A 73 -8.29 7.27 6.17
N ALA A 74 -7.52 6.26 5.80
CA ALA A 74 -6.48 5.70 6.65
C ALA A 74 -5.09 5.94 6.04
N GLN A 75 -4.09 6.00 6.92
CA GLN A 75 -2.70 6.03 6.51
C GLN A 75 -1.84 5.29 7.52
N TRP A 76 -0.77 4.69 7.05
CA TRP A 76 0.19 4.02 7.91
C TRP A 76 1.59 4.07 7.31
N VAL A 77 2.57 3.91 8.18
CA VAL A 77 4.00 3.91 7.84
C VAL A 77 4.65 2.74 8.56
N TYR A 78 5.67 2.16 7.92
CA TYR A 78 6.48 1.13 8.54
C TYR A 78 7.95 1.29 8.20
N LEU A 79 8.78 0.68 9.04
CA LEU A 79 10.20 0.48 8.84
C LEU A 79 10.54 -0.96 9.23
N MET A 80 11.23 -1.65 8.34
CA MET A 80 11.68 -3.03 8.51
C MET A 80 13.16 -3.13 8.24
N LEU A 81 13.83 -3.98 9.03
CA LEU A 81 15.22 -4.38 8.82
C LEU A 81 15.22 -5.88 8.56
N ASN A 82 15.71 -6.28 7.40
CA ASN A 82 15.98 -7.68 7.08
C ASN A 82 17.47 -7.96 7.26
N ALA A 83 17.81 -8.87 8.16
CA ALA A 83 19.18 -9.26 8.46
C ALA A 83 19.33 -10.78 8.31
N ALA A 84 20.25 -11.19 7.44
CA ALA A 84 20.62 -12.59 7.24
C ALA A 84 21.97 -12.86 7.94
N PHE A 85 22.01 -13.87 8.79
CA PHE A 85 23.19 -14.26 9.57
C PHE A 85 23.61 -15.69 9.24
#